data_AF-A0A351YVI0-F1
#
_entry.id   AF-A0A351YVI0-F1
#
_cell.length_a   1.000
_cell.length_b   1.000
_cell.length_c   1.000
_cell.angle_alpha   90.00
_cell.angle_beta   90.00
_cell.angle_gamma   90.00
#
_symmetry.space_group_name_H-M   'P 1'
#
loop_
_entity.id
_entity.type
_entity.pdbx_description
1 polymer ?
#
loop_
_entity_poly.entity_id
_entity_poly.type
_entity_poly.pdbx_seq_one_letter_code
_entity_poly.pdbx_strand_id
1 'polypeptide(L)'
;MDFLDNIKDAYDNLAAKTSRLAVTILGIILLLFVCALIALGVHSCNQKKIGEVKREDFKTEDEFIPPSNIKLTEDYYFSREPKESWSQEEIEKWFSNPNTVNMNELKQANDVLVDEIIGAAP
;
A
#
# COMPACT_ATOMS: atom_id res chain seq x y z
N MET A 1 -47.49 6.33 3.46
CA MET A 1 -47.25 6.73 2.06
C MET A 1 -46.73 8.17 1.99
N ASP A 2 -47.11 9.01 2.95
CA ASP A 2 -46.85 10.46 3.07
C ASP A 2 -45.38 10.95 2.98
N PHE A 3 -44.39 10.09 3.20
CA PHE A 3 -42.98 10.50 3.15
C PHE A 3 -42.45 10.60 1.72
N LEU A 4 -42.78 9.63 0.87
CA LEU A 4 -42.35 9.64 -0.54
C LEU A 4 -43.06 10.75 -1.31
N ASP A 5 -44.32 11.01 -0.98
CA ASP A 5 -45.10 12.10 -1.56
C ASP A 5 -44.52 13.46 -1.16
N ASN A 6 -44.13 13.65 0.11
CA ASN A 6 -43.45 14.88 0.56
C ASN A 6 -42.09 15.11 -0.14
N ILE A 7 -41.30 14.05 -0.38
CA ILE A 7 -40.02 14.18 -1.10
C ILE A 7 -40.26 14.60 -2.54
N LYS A 8 -41.26 14.01 -3.18
CA LYS A 8 -41.63 14.33 -4.56
C LYS A 8 -42.09 15.79 -4.67
N ASP A 9 -42.95 16.23 -3.77
CA ASP A 9 -43.44 17.61 -3.74
C ASP A 9 -42.31 18.61 -3.46
N ALA A 10 -41.34 18.25 -2.61
CA ALA A 10 -40.16 19.07 -2.36
C ALA A 10 -39.24 19.15 -3.60
N TYR A 11 -39.05 18.05 -4.33
CA TYR A 11 -38.29 18.01 -5.56
C TYR A 11 -38.94 18.84 -6.67
N ASP A 12 -40.25 18.68 -6.86
CA ASP A 12 -41.00 19.42 -7.88
C ASP A 12 -41.03 20.92 -7.58
N ASN A 13 -41.16 21.32 -6.31
CA ASN A 13 -41.02 22.71 -5.89
C ASN A 13 -39.61 23.27 -6.10
N LEU A 14 -38.57 22.46 -5.86
CA LEU A 14 -37.19 22.88 -6.11
C LEU A 14 -36.93 23.04 -7.62
N ALA A 15 -37.43 22.10 -8.43
CA ALA A 15 -37.29 22.09 -9.88
C ALA A 15 -38.09 23.19 -10.57
N ALA A 16 -39.23 23.59 -10.01
CA ALA A 16 -40.00 24.74 -10.48
C ALA A 16 -39.34 26.08 -10.12
N LYS A 17 -38.63 26.16 -8.98
CA LYS A 17 -38.06 27.40 -8.44
C LYS A 17 -36.63 27.69 -8.89
N THR A 18 -35.86 26.68 -9.32
CA THR A 18 -34.45 26.82 -9.71
C THR A 18 -34.19 26.44 -11.17
N SER A 19 -33.10 26.95 -11.75
CA SER A 19 -32.74 26.64 -13.14
C SER A 19 -32.50 25.14 -13.31
N ARG A 20 -32.84 24.57 -14.47
CA ARG A 20 -32.68 23.14 -14.76
C ARG A 20 -31.26 22.62 -14.45
N LEU A 21 -30.25 23.48 -14.63
CA LEU A 21 -28.85 23.19 -14.28
C LEU A 21 -28.63 22.96 -12.78
N ALA A 22 -29.24 23.77 -11.92
CA ALA A 22 -29.09 23.63 -10.47
C ALA A 22 -29.67 22.31 -9.95
N VAL A 23 -30.82 21.89 -10.48
CA VAL A 23 -31.46 20.61 -10.15
C VAL A 23 -30.59 19.44 -10.59
N THR A 24 -30.03 19.50 -11.81
CA THR A 24 -29.13 18.45 -12.31
C THR A 24 -27.85 18.35 -11.49
N ILE A 25 -27.27 19.48 -11.09
CA ILE A 25 -26.06 19.51 -10.25
C ILE A 25 -26.36 18.90 -8.87
N LEU A 26 -27.49 19.24 -8.26
CA LEU A 26 -27.90 18.68 -6.97
C LEU A 26 -28.07 17.15 -7.05
N GLY A 27 -28.67 16.65 -8.14
CA GLY A 27 -28.82 15.21 -8.37
C GLY A 27 -27.47 14.49 -8.52
N ILE A 28 -26.52 15.08 -9.25
CA ILE A 28 -25.17 14.53 -9.40
C ILE A 28 -24.44 14.50 -8.05
N ILE A 29 -24.54 15.56 -7.23
CA ILE A 29 -23.93 15.62 -5.90
C ILE A 29 -24.49 14.53 -4.98
N LEU A 30 -25.81 14.34 -4.98
CA LEU A 30 -26.46 13.27 -4.21
C LEU A 30 -25.98 11.88 -4.64
N LEU A 31 -25.85 11.65 -5.95
CA LEU A 31 -25.35 10.40 -6.49
C LEU A 31 -23.89 10.15 -6.07
N LEU A 32 -23.01 11.15 -6.17
CA LEU A 32 -21.63 11.05 -5.71
C LEU A 32 -21.53 10.78 -4.20
N PHE A 33 -22.40 11.39 -3.40
CA PHE A 33 -22.46 11.17 -1.97
C PHE A 33 -22.83 9.72 -1.63
N VAL A 34 -23.82 9.15 -2.32
CA VAL A 34 -24.20 7.73 -2.16
C VAL A 34 -23.05 6.80 -2.58
N CYS A 35 -22.39 7.08 -3.69
CA CYS A 35 -21.22 6.30 -4.13
C CYS A 35 -20.07 6.35 -3.10
N ALA A 36 -19.80 7.51 -2.50
CA ALA A 36 -18.79 7.66 -1.47
C ALA A 36 -19.11 6.84 -0.20
N LEU A 37 -20.37 6.82 0.23
CA LEU A 37 -20.81 5.99 1.36
C LEU A 37 -20.64 4.49 1.09
N ILE A 38 -20.96 4.04 -0.12
CA ILE A 38 -20.77 2.63 -0.53
C ILE A 38 -19.28 2.29 -0.54
N ALA A 39 -18.44 3.16 -1.11
CA ALA A 39 -16.99 2.95 -1.12
C ALA A 39 -16.40 2.89 0.29
N LEU A 40 -16.85 3.77 1.20
CA LEU A 40 -16.42 3.77 2.59
C LEU A 40 -16.86 2.49 3.33
N GLY A 41 -18.09 2.02 3.11
CA GLY A 41 -18.60 0.77 3.67
C GLY A 41 -17.81 -0.46 3.20
N VAL A 42 -17.52 -0.53 1.89
CA VAL A 42 -16.71 -1.63 1.31
C VAL A 42 -15.27 -1.59 1.83
N HIS A 43 -14.67 -0.41 1.95
CA HIS A 43 -13.30 -0.26 2.45
C HIS A 43 -13.21 -0.55 3.95
N SER A 44 -14.23 -0.19 4.74
CA SER A 44 -14.29 -0.49 6.18
C SER A 44 -14.47 -1.97 6.47
N CYS A 45 -15.23 -2.70 5.63
CA CYS A 45 -15.40 -4.15 5.79
C CYS A 45 -14.20 -4.97 5.28
N ASN A 46 -13.44 -4.44 4.31
CA ASN A 46 -12.30 -5.13 3.68
C ASN A 46 -10.94 -4.67 4.19
N GLN A 47 -10.85 -3.97 5.33
CA GLN A 47 -9.61 -3.92 6.08
C GLN A 47 -9.32 -5.34 6.59
N LYS A 48 -8.73 -6.17 5.72
CA LYS A 48 -7.89 -7.27 6.14
C LYS A 48 -6.93 -6.64 7.12
N LYS A 49 -7.12 -6.92 8.41
CA LYS A 49 -6.10 -6.68 9.42
C LYS A 49 -4.87 -7.37 8.86
N ILE A 50 -3.97 -6.58 8.27
CA ILE A 50 -2.62 -7.03 7.97
C ILE A 50 -2.17 -7.47 9.34
N GLY A 51 -2.13 -8.79 9.54
CA GLY A 51 -1.87 -9.39 10.84
C GLY A 51 -0.63 -8.69 11.34
N GLU A 52 -0.81 -7.95 12.43
CA GLU A 52 0.29 -7.29 13.12
C GLU A 52 1.27 -8.43 13.38
N VAL A 53 2.36 -8.48 12.61
CA VAL A 53 3.39 -9.48 12.79
C VAL A 53 3.92 -9.15 14.16
N LYS A 54 3.45 -9.90 15.14
CA LYS A 54 3.86 -9.79 16.53
C LYS A 54 5.35 -10.04 16.51
N ARG A 55 6.14 -8.96 16.46
CA ARG A 55 7.57 -9.04 16.69
C ARG A 55 7.66 -9.56 18.11
N GLU A 56 8.11 -10.78 18.27
CA GLU A 56 8.40 -11.28 19.61
C GLU A 56 9.42 -10.31 20.21
N ASP A 57 9.06 -9.70 21.33
CA ASP A 57 9.97 -8.86 22.08
C ASP A 57 11.16 -9.73 22.46
N PHE A 58 12.36 -9.33 22.02
CA PHE A 58 13.60 -10.02 22.33
C PHE A 58 13.75 -10.12 23.85
N LYS A 59 13.72 -11.34 24.39
CA LYS A 59 13.95 -11.59 25.81
C LYS A 59 15.43 -11.89 26.00
N THR A 60 16.08 -11.11 26.83
CA THR A 60 17.51 -11.30 27.17
C THR A 60 17.79 -12.65 27.82
N GLU A 61 16.75 -13.37 28.25
CA GLU A 61 16.84 -14.68 28.93
C GLU A 61 16.79 -15.88 27.96
N ASP A 62 16.73 -15.65 26.65
CA ASP A 62 16.73 -16.74 25.67
C ASP A 62 18.07 -17.50 25.73
N GLU A 63 18.00 -18.79 26.03
CA GLU A 63 19.16 -19.68 26.10
C GLU A 63 19.87 -19.71 24.73
N PHE A 64 21.13 -19.28 24.70
CA PHE A 64 21.92 -19.32 23.48
C PHE A 64 22.13 -20.78 23.06
N ILE A 65 21.49 -21.19 21.97
CA ILE A 65 21.70 -22.49 21.35
C ILE A 65 22.82 -22.32 20.31
N PRO A 66 24.08 -22.72 20.59
CA PRO A 66 25.09 -22.73 19.58
C PRO A 66 24.70 -23.75 18.49
N PRO A 67 24.96 -23.47 17.21
CA PRO A 67 24.82 -24.47 16.17
C PRO A 67 25.70 -25.68 16.51
N SER A 68 25.10 -26.87 16.53
CA SER A 68 25.75 -28.12 16.98
C SER A 68 27.02 -28.47 16.20
N ASN A 69 27.18 -27.91 15.00
CA ASN A 69 28.32 -28.17 14.15
C ASN A 69 28.61 -26.93 13.30
N ILE A 70 29.64 -26.17 13.68
CA ILE A 70 30.32 -25.25 12.77
C ILE A 70 31.26 -26.12 11.92
N LYS A 71 30.70 -26.83 10.94
CA LYS A 71 31.51 -27.25 9.79
C LYS A 71 31.71 -26.00 8.95
N LEU A 72 32.63 -25.14 9.40
CA LEU A 72 33.26 -24.20 8.50
C LEU A 72 34.00 -25.09 7.49
N THR A 73 33.41 -25.29 6.32
CA THR A 73 34.20 -25.75 5.17
C THR A 73 35.21 -24.63 4.94
N GLU A 74 36.44 -24.84 5.41
CA GLU A 74 37.56 -23.90 5.30
C GLU A 74 37.76 -23.38 3.87
N ASP A 75 37.25 -24.12 2.90
CA ASP A 75 37.51 -23.87 1.49
C ASP A 75 36.45 -23.01 0.78
N TYR A 76 35.32 -22.62 1.38
CA TYR A 76 34.28 -21.92 0.60
C TYR A 76 34.76 -20.58 0.02
N TYR A 77 35.57 -19.84 0.79
CA TYR A 77 36.13 -18.56 0.34
C TYR A 77 37.38 -18.74 -0.54
N PHE A 78 38.16 -19.81 -0.35
CA PHE A 78 39.44 -20.03 -1.05
C PHE A 78 39.34 -20.92 -2.31
N SER A 79 38.26 -21.70 -2.45
CA SER A 79 38.01 -22.54 -3.63
C SER A 79 37.29 -21.81 -4.77
N ARG A 80 36.82 -20.59 -4.51
CA ARG A 80 36.10 -19.82 -5.53
C ARG A 80 37.12 -19.19 -6.47
N GLU A 81 37.17 -19.67 -7.71
CA GLU A 81 37.92 -18.99 -8.76
C GLU A 81 37.33 -17.58 -8.95
N PRO A 82 38.16 -16.51 -8.90
CA PRO A 82 37.69 -15.16 -9.12
C PRO A 82 37.26 -15.02 -10.58
N LYS A 83 35.94 -14.93 -10.79
CA LYS A 83 35.35 -14.63 -12.10
C LYS A 83 35.09 -13.14 -12.21
N GLU A 84 35.29 -12.59 -13.40
CA GLU A 84 35.00 -11.18 -13.72
C GLU A 84 33.49 -10.88 -13.64
N SER A 85 32.65 -11.87 -13.94
CA SER A 85 31.19 -11.78 -13.86
C SER A 85 30.56 -13.09 -13.41
N TRP A 86 29.34 -12.99 -12.88
CA TRP A 86 28.55 -14.15 -12.48
C TRP A 86 27.94 -14.82 -13.72
N SER A 87 27.89 -16.15 -13.74
CA SER A 87 27.12 -16.84 -14.79
C SER A 87 25.63 -16.58 -14.59
N GLN A 88 24.85 -16.68 -15.67
CA GLN A 88 23.39 -16.51 -15.62
C GLN A 88 22.73 -17.47 -14.61
N GLU A 89 23.23 -18.70 -14.52
CA GLU A 89 22.76 -19.71 -13.57
C GLU A 89 23.06 -19.31 -12.12
N GLU A 90 24.23 -18.72 -11.87
CA GLU A 90 24.58 -18.19 -10.55
C GLU A 90 23.71 -16.97 -10.21
N ILE A 91 23.41 -16.11 -11.20
CA ILE A 91 22.52 -14.97 -11.02
C ILE A 91 21.13 -15.44 -10.60
N GLU A 92 20.54 -16.39 -11.31
CA GLU A 92 19.20 -16.90 -11.01
C GLU A 92 19.13 -17.69 -9.70
N LYS A 93 20.23 -18.36 -9.32
CA LYS A 93 20.31 -19.15 -8.09
C LYS A 93 20.43 -18.26 -6.84
N TRP A 94 21.21 -17.19 -6.94
CA TRP A 94 21.60 -16.39 -5.77
C TRP A 94 20.90 -15.04 -5.69
N PHE A 95 20.35 -14.55 -6.80
CA PHE A 95 19.65 -13.27 -6.86
C PHE A 95 18.21 -13.47 -7.31
N SER A 96 17.33 -12.71 -6.69
CA SER A 96 15.93 -12.60 -7.12
C SER A 96 15.77 -11.30 -7.90
N ASN A 97 14.96 -11.35 -8.96
CA ASN A 97 14.57 -10.14 -9.65
C ASN A 97 13.78 -9.24 -8.67
N PRO A 98 14.09 -7.94 -8.61
CA PRO A 98 13.40 -7.04 -7.71
C PRO A 98 11.91 -7.01 -8.06
N ASN A 99 11.08 -7.11 -7.03
CA ASN A 99 9.64 -6.98 -7.18
C ASN A 99 9.30 -5.55 -7.64
N THR A 100 8.43 -5.43 -8.65
CA THR A 100 7.99 -4.14 -9.20
C THR A 100 7.33 -3.26 -8.13
N VAL A 101 6.66 -3.86 -7.15
CA VAL A 101 6.07 -3.14 -6.01
C VAL A 101 7.18 -2.50 -5.17
N ASN A 102 8.16 -3.27 -4.73
CA ASN A 102 9.28 -2.77 -3.91
C ASN A 102 10.10 -1.71 -4.65
N MET A 103 10.23 -1.84 -5.98
CA MET A 103 10.92 -0.85 -6.81
C MET A 103 10.17 0.48 -6.88
N ASN A 104 8.84 0.44 -6.97
CA ASN A 104 8.01 1.64 -6.95
C ASN A 104 8.02 2.32 -5.58
N GLU A 105 7.98 1.54 -4.49
CA GLU A 105 8.10 2.06 -3.13
C GLU A 105 9.45 2.74 -2.91
N LEU A 106 10.55 2.11 -3.36
CA LEU A 106 11.89 2.68 -3.28
C LEU A 106 11.99 3.99 -4.07
N LYS A 107 11.40 4.02 -5.27
CA LYS A 107 11.35 5.24 -6.08
C LYS A 107 10.62 6.36 -5.34
N GLN A 108 9.44 6.08 -4.79
CA GLN A 108 8.66 7.07 -4.05
C GLN A 108 9.41 7.57 -2.81
N ALA A 109 10.08 6.69 -2.08
CA ALA A 109 10.88 7.07 -0.92
C ALA A 109 12.06 7.98 -1.31
N ASN A 110 12.72 7.69 -2.45
CA ASN A 110 13.78 8.54 -2.97
C ASN A 110 13.25 9.91 -3.41
N ASP A 111 12.10 9.97 -4.08
CA ASP A 111 11.52 11.24 -4.53
C ASP A 111 11.22 12.15 -3.31
N VAL A 112 10.67 11.58 -2.23
CA VAL A 112 10.42 12.32 -0.97
C VAL A 112 11.72 12.83 -0.34
N LEU A 113 12.77 11.99 -0.31
CA LEU A 113 14.06 12.36 0.26
C LEU A 113 14.75 13.47 -0.55
N VAL A 114 14.64 13.43 -1.88
CA VAL A 114 15.14 14.47 -2.76
C VAL A 114 14.41 15.79 -2.53
N ASP A 115 13.08 15.76 -2.45
CA ASP A 115 12.28 16.95 -2.14
C ASP A 115 12.62 17.53 -0.76
N GLU A 116 12.90 16.69 0.24
CA GLU A 116 13.35 17.13 1.56
C GLU A 116 14.73 17.81 1.49
N ILE A 117 15.69 17.24 0.76
CA ILE A 117 17.02 17.84 0.57
C ILE A 117 16.93 19.17 -0.17
N ILE A 118 16.14 19.26 -1.25
CA ILE A 118 16.00 20.47 -2.06
C ILE A 118 15.20 21.53 -1.31
N GLY A 119 14.14 21.14 -0.60
CA GLY A 119 13.31 22.05 0.20
C GLY A 119 14.00 22.57 1.46
N ALA A 120 14.98 21.82 2.00
CA ALA A 120 15.83 22.25 3.10
C ALA A 120 17.09 23.03 2.64
N ALA A 121 17.36 23.10 1.33
CA ALA A 121 18.41 23.93 0.78
C ALA A 121 17.92 25.41 0.69
N PRO A 122 18.67 26.38 1.21
CA PRO A 122 18.27 27.80 1.27
C PRO A 122 18.22 28.49 -0.09
#